data_AF-A0AA97H1X5-F1
#
_entry.id   AF-A0AA97H1X5-F1
#
_cell.length_a   1.000
_cell.length_b   1.000
_cell.length_c   1.000
_cell.angle_alpha   90.00
_cell.angle_beta   90.00
_cell.angle_gamma   90.00
#
_symmetry.space_group_name_H-M   'P 1'
#
loop_
_entity.id
_entity.type
_entity.pdbx_description
1 polymer ?
#
loop_
_entity_poly.entity_id
_entity_poly.type
_entity_poly.pdbx_seq_one_letter_code
_entity_poly.pdbx_strand_id
1 'polypeptide(L)'
;MDQIAVYLEKLGYEVEDQGKIKRFLLVLKDGLPIGFILQDFTVKMISGEDTQKYDMLQRIVSFVRTNQHLQTAGQGNAEYIVITYRGNQLTTFFDLKTGQERYAVYVINDSGEVSSTIPTFDTYDAAIREFISQTGMIDLKAAAAKEPLHIRWRRQLVKHLMKGM
;
A
#
# COMPACT_ATOMS: atom_id res chain seq x y z
N MET A 1 1.41 -15.59 -4.96
CA MET A 1 0.37 -16.52 -4.46
C MET A 1 0.43 -16.58 -2.95
N ASP A 2 1.60 -16.75 -2.35
CA ASP A 2 1.79 -16.86 -0.90
C ASP A 2 1.15 -15.70 -0.10
N GLN A 3 1.31 -14.45 -0.56
CA GLN A 3 0.68 -13.29 0.08
C GLN A 3 -0.86 -13.30 0.02
N ILE A 4 -1.44 -13.89 -1.03
CA ILE A 4 -2.90 -14.09 -1.09
C ILE A 4 -3.31 -15.08 0.01
N ALA A 5 -2.59 -16.20 0.13
CA ALA A 5 -2.87 -17.21 1.16
C ALA A 5 -2.86 -16.59 2.57
N VAL A 6 -1.84 -15.78 2.90
CA VAL A 6 -1.75 -15.08 4.20
C VAL A 6 -2.99 -14.22 4.51
N TYR A 7 -3.54 -13.50 3.52
CA TYR A 7 -4.76 -12.71 3.73
C TYR A 7 -6.00 -13.57 3.91
N LEU A 8 -6.10 -14.68 3.16
CA LEU A 8 -7.23 -15.60 3.26
C LEU A 8 -7.25 -16.35 4.58
N GLU A 9 -6.09 -16.79 5.06
CA GLU A 9 -5.93 -17.40 6.39
C GLU A 9 -6.37 -16.45 7.51
N LYS A 10 -6.04 -15.16 7.40
CA LYS A 10 -6.51 -14.12 8.34
C LYS A 10 -8.03 -13.91 8.32
N LEU A 11 -8.71 -14.23 7.21
CA LEU A 11 -10.18 -14.26 7.12
C LEU A 11 -10.79 -15.60 7.60
N GLY A 12 -9.95 -16.52 8.07
CA GLY A 12 -10.36 -17.85 8.51
C GLY A 12 -10.76 -18.77 7.36
N TYR A 13 -10.15 -18.59 6.18
CA TYR A 13 -10.17 -19.59 5.11
C TYR A 13 -8.95 -20.50 5.26
N GLU A 14 -9.09 -21.73 4.80
CA GLU A 14 -7.96 -22.61 4.57
C GLU A 14 -7.54 -22.49 3.10
N VAL A 15 -6.24 -22.53 2.83
CA VAL A 15 -5.71 -22.38 1.49
C VAL A 15 -4.73 -23.50 1.19
N GLU A 16 -4.99 -24.25 0.13
CA GLU A 16 -4.10 -25.30 -0.33
C GLU A 16 -3.45 -24.89 -1.66
N ASP A 17 -2.12 -24.94 -1.73
CA ASP A 17 -1.41 -24.80 -2.98
C ASP A 17 -1.40 -26.12 -3.74
N GLN A 18 -2.00 -26.12 -4.93
CA GLN A 18 -2.25 -27.30 -5.72
C GLN A 18 -1.68 -27.13 -7.13
N GLY A 19 -1.34 -28.27 -7.74
CA GLY A 19 -0.85 -28.35 -9.12
C GLY A 19 0.67 -28.32 -9.27
N LYS A 20 1.21 -29.26 -10.07
CA LYS A 20 2.66 -29.40 -10.30
C LYS A 20 3.21 -28.52 -11.43
N ILE A 21 2.40 -28.26 -12.45
CA ILE A 21 2.80 -27.53 -13.67
C ILE A 21 2.11 -26.17 -13.74
N LYS A 22 0.79 -26.13 -13.49
CA LYS A 22 0.04 -24.89 -13.32
C LYS A 22 -0.42 -24.82 -11.87
N ARG A 23 0.25 -23.98 -11.07
CA ARG A 23 -0.09 -23.79 -9.67
C ARG A 23 -1.38 -22.99 -9.55
N PHE A 24 -2.21 -23.35 -8.58
CA PHE A 24 -3.40 -22.59 -8.20
C PHE A 24 -3.64 -22.79 -6.70
N LEU A 25 -4.35 -21.84 -6.09
CA LEU A 25 -4.79 -21.98 -4.71
C LEU A 25 -6.22 -22.51 -4.71
N LEU A 26 -6.46 -23.60 -3.99
CA LEU A 26 -7.80 -24.03 -3.58
C LEU A 26 -8.14 -23.29 -2.29
N VAL A 27 -9.28 -22.59 -2.27
CA VAL A 27 -9.77 -21.86 -1.10
C VAL A 27 -10.91 -22.64 -0.46
N LEU A 28 -10.78 -22.95 0.82
CA LEU A 28 -11.77 -23.67 1.60
C LEU A 28 -12.31 -22.82 2.76
N LYS A 29 -13.58 -23.05 3.10
CA LYS A 29 -14.20 -22.54 4.32
C LYS A 29 -14.81 -23.72 5.07
N ASP A 30 -14.41 -23.90 6.32
CA ASP A 30 -14.88 -24.99 7.17
C ASP A 30 -14.71 -26.38 6.50
N GLY A 31 -13.57 -26.59 5.84
CA GLY A 31 -13.24 -27.82 5.09
C GLY A 31 -13.95 -28.00 3.74
N LEU A 32 -14.82 -27.06 3.34
CA LEU A 32 -15.53 -27.12 2.06
C LEU A 32 -14.90 -26.19 1.03
N PRO A 33 -14.70 -26.64 -0.22
CA PRO A 33 -14.15 -25.80 -1.26
C PRO A 33 -15.16 -24.71 -1.64
N ILE A 34 -14.70 -23.45 -1.68
CA ILE A 34 -15.53 -22.31 -2.11
C ILE A 34 -15.06 -21.71 -3.45
N GLY A 35 -13.81 -21.95 -3.83
CA GLY A 35 -13.29 -21.44 -5.08
C GLY A 35 -11.79 -21.70 -5.28
N PHE A 36 -11.28 -21.15 -6.38
CA PHE A 36 -9.92 -21.30 -6.83
C PHE A 36 -9.34 -19.94 -7.20
N ILE A 37 -8.05 -19.74 -6.93
CA ILE A 37 -7.29 -18.59 -7.41
C ILE A 37 -6.17 -19.10 -8.30
N LEU A 38 -6.24 -18.76 -9.57
CA LEU A 38 -5.28 -19.18 -10.58
C LEU A 38 -4.01 -18.33 -10.51
N GLN A 39 -2.91 -18.84 -11.08
CA GLN A 39 -1.61 -18.14 -11.12
C GLN A 39 -1.66 -16.78 -11.81
N ASP A 40 -2.62 -16.56 -12.71
CA ASP A 40 -2.87 -15.29 -13.39
C ASP A 40 -3.76 -14.32 -12.58
N PHE A 41 -3.99 -14.62 -11.30
CA PHE A 41 -4.85 -13.86 -10.38
C PHE A 41 -6.35 -13.92 -10.73
N THR A 42 -6.78 -14.88 -11.55
CA THR A 42 -8.22 -15.11 -11.77
C THR A 42 -8.85 -15.82 -10.57
N VAL A 43 -9.92 -15.25 -10.01
CA VAL A 43 -10.76 -15.90 -8.99
C VAL A 43 -11.92 -16.63 -9.66
N LYS A 44 -12.11 -17.90 -9.33
CA LYS A 44 -13.25 -18.72 -9.77
C LYS A 44 -13.98 -19.30 -8.58
N MET A 45 -15.26 -18.97 -8.42
CA MET A 45 -16.09 -19.51 -7.35
C MET A 45 -16.78 -20.80 -7.78
N ILE A 46 -17.10 -21.65 -6.80
CA ILE A 46 -18.05 -22.75 -6.99
C ILE A 46 -19.48 -22.16 -7.06
N SER A 47 -20.32 -22.74 -7.90
CA SER A 47 -21.70 -22.29 -8.12
C SER A 47 -22.50 -22.28 -6.81
N GLY A 48 -23.22 -21.19 -6.54
CA GLY A 48 -24.05 -21.04 -5.35
C GLY A 48 -23.37 -20.34 -4.17
N GLU A 49 -22.08 -20.02 -4.28
CA GLU A 49 -21.38 -19.21 -3.27
C GLU A 49 -21.81 -17.74 -3.29
N ASP A 50 -21.70 -17.10 -2.13
CA ASP A 50 -22.11 -15.72 -1.91
C ASP A 50 -21.24 -14.72 -2.72
N THR A 51 -21.92 -13.84 -3.45
CA THR A 51 -21.33 -12.70 -4.17
C THR A 51 -20.42 -11.83 -3.30
N GLN A 52 -20.72 -11.65 -2.01
CA GLN A 52 -19.89 -10.85 -1.11
C GLN A 52 -18.53 -11.50 -0.84
N LYS A 53 -18.50 -12.85 -0.75
CA LYS A 53 -17.23 -13.59 -0.61
C LYS A 53 -16.39 -13.40 -1.87
N TYR A 54 -17.01 -13.50 -3.05
CA TYR A 54 -16.32 -13.26 -4.31
C TYR A 54 -15.71 -11.86 -4.38
N ASP A 55 -16.47 -10.82 -4.01
CA ASP A 55 -16.00 -9.44 -4.04
C ASP A 55 -14.80 -9.22 -3.10
N MET A 56 -14.83 -9.77 -1.89
CA MET A 56 -13.69 -9.67 -0.96
C MET A 56 -12.45 -10.38 -1.51
N LEU A 57 -12.60 -11.60 -2.03
CA LEU A 57 -11.50 -12.35 -2.65
C LEU A 57 -10.90 -11.58 -3.83
N GLN A 58 -11.75 -11.03 -4.71
CA GLN A 58 -11.32 -10.21 -5.84
C GLN A 58 -10.53 -8.97 -5.41
N ARG A 59 -10.95 -8.29 -4.34
CA ARG A 59 -10.22 -7.12 -3.82
C ARG A 59 -8.85 -7.48 -3.27
N ILE A 60 -8.75 -8.56 -2.48
CA ILE A 60 -7.45 -9.05 -1.96
C ILE A 60 -6.53 -9.42 -3.12
N VAL A 61 -7.04 -10.19 -4.07
CA VAL A 61 -6.27 -10.64 -5.24
C VAL A 61 -5.81 -9.47 -6.09
N SER A 62 -6.68 -8.47 -6.30
CA SER A 62 -6.34 -7.23 -7.01
C SER A 62 -5.26 -6.44 -6.28
N PHE A 63 -5.38 -6.26 -4.96
CA PHE A 63 -4.37 -5.59 -4.14
C PHE A 63 -3.00 -6.28 -4.25
N VAL A 64 -2.96 -7.61 -4.10
CA VAL A 64 -1.71 -8.38 -4.23
C VAL A 64 -1.16 -8.27 -5.64
N ARG A 65 -1.99 -8.38 -6.68
CA ARG A 65 -1.56 -8.26 -8.08
C ARG A 65 -0.91 -6.90 -8.36
N THR A 66 -1.49 -5.83 -7.84
CA THR A 66 -0.97 -4.46 -7.99
C THR A 66 0.36 -4.30 -7.28
N ASN A 67 0.53 -4.89 -6.10
CA ASN A 67 1.70 -4.67 -5.25
C ASN A 67 2.78 -5.77 -5.33
N GLN A 68 2.57 -6.86 -6.06
CA GLN A 68 3.50 -8.01 -6.12
C GLN A 68 4.92 -7.69 -6.61
N HIS A 69 5.11 -6.53 -7.25
CA HIS A 69 6.42 -6.07 -7.73
C HIS A 69 7.25 -5.38 -6.63
N LEU A 70 6.63 -5.08 -5.48
CA LEU A 70 7.27 -4.47 -4.32
C LEU A 70 7.82 -5.55 -3.38
N GLN A 71 8.83 -5.16 -2.59
CA GLN A 71 9.37 -6.01 -1.54
C GLN A 71 8.37 -6.10 -0.38
N THR A 72 8.26 -7.26 0.27
CA THR A 72 7.42 -7.42 1.47
C THR A 72 8.16 -6.96 2.73
N ALA A 73 7.44 -6.40 3.69
CA ALA A 73 8.00 -5.86 4.94
C ALA A 73 8.40 -6.94 5.99
N GLY A 74 8.76 -8.14 5.54
CA GLY A 74 9.14 -9.29 6.38
C GLY A 74 8.46 -10.60 5.99
N GLN A 75 8.83 -11.70 6.64
CA GLN A 75 8.15 -13.00 6.52
C GLN A 75 6.87 -12.99 7.37
N GLY A 76 5.71 -13.27 6.76
CA GLY A 76 4.41 -13.34 7.45
C GLY A 76 3.67 -12.01 7.61
N ASN A 77 4.33 -10.87 7.34
CA ASN A 77 3.66 -9.58 7.23
C ASN A 77 3.11 -9.43 5.82
N ALA A 78 1.78 -9.28 5.75
CA ALA A 78 1.07 -9.00 4.51
C ALA A 78 1.11 -7.50 4.22
N GLU A 79 2.33 -6.96 4.13
CA GLU A 79 2.59 -5.56 3.80
C GLU A 79 3.69 -5.47 2.76
N TYR A 80 3.57 -4.50 1.89
CA TYR A 80 4.54 -4.19 0.84
C TYR A 80 5.22 -2.87 1.14
N ILE A 81 6.54 -2.84 1.03
CA ILE A 81 7.34 -1.62 1.21
C ILE A 81 7.19 -0.76 -0.03
N VAL A 82 6.64 0.43 0.14
CA VAL A 82 6.49 1.44 -0.91
C VAL A 82 7.74 2.32 -0.96
N ILE A 83 8.23 2.77 0.21
CA ILE A 83 9.41 3.64 0.32
C ILE A 83 10.24 3.24 1.54
N THR A 84 11.57 3.30 1.40
CA THR A 84 12.52 3.21 2.51
C THR A 84 13.43 4.43 2.50
N TYR A 85 13.57 5.12 3.63
CA TYR A 85 14.50 6.24 3.79
C TYR A 85 15.10 6.29 5.19
N ARG A 86 16.44 6.14 5.27
CA ARG A 86 17.20 6.12 6.54
C ARG A 86 16.64 5.14 7.58
N GLY A 87 16.23 3.95 7.12
CA GLY A 87 15.63 2.92 7.97
C GLY A 87 14.13 3.10 8.22
N ASN A 88 13.56 4.28 7.98
CA ASN A 88 12.11 4.50 8.03
C ASN A 88 11.45 3.88 6.80
N GLN A 89 10.22 3.37 6.97
CA GLN A 89 9.48 2.71 5.91
C GLN A 89 8.06 3.25 5.78
N LEU A 90 7.62 3.45 4.54
CA LEU A 90 6.20 3.57 4.19
C LEU A 90 5.79 2.25 3.55
N THR A 91 4.79 1.59 4.13
CA THR A 91 4.25 0.34 3.60
C THR A 91 2.80 0.51 3.17
N THR A 92 2.31 -0.43 2.36
CA THR A 92 0.90 -0.60 2.01
C THR A 92 0.42 -2.00 2.38
N PHE A 93 -0.81 -2.10 2.84
CA PHE A 93 -1.46 -3.34 3.26
C PHE A 93 -2.97 -3.31 3.00
N PHE A 94 -3.58 -4.47 2.90
CA PHE A 94 -5.03 -4.60 2.75
C PHE A 94 -5.69 -4.78 4.12
N ASP A 95 -6.50 -3.81 4.54
CA ASP A 95 -7.29 -3.87 5.76
C ASP A 95 -8.53 -4.73 5.53
N LEU A 96 -8.53 -5.92 6.13
CA LEU A 96 -9.59 -6.92 5.99
C LEU A 96 -10.93 -6.50 6.60
N LYS A 97 -10.93 -5.56 7.56
CA LYS A 97 -12.17 -5.08 8.19
C LYS A 97 -12.90 -4.09 7.29
N THR A 98 -12.14 -3.20 6.65
CA THR A 98 -12.69 -2.17 5.76
C THR A 98 -12.76 -2.64 4.31
N GLY A 99 -12.00 -3.68 3.95
CA GLY A 99 -11.89 -4.20 2.59
C GLY A 99 -11.20 -3.22 1.65
N GLN A 100 -10.23 -2.45 2.17
CA GLN A 100 -9.55 -1.36 1.47
C GLN A 100 -8.03 -1.44 1.67
N GLU A 101 -7.31 -0.93 0.68
CA GLU A 101 -5.87 -0.67 0.78
C GLU A 101 -5.63 0.51 1.75
N ARG A 102 -4.64 0.35 2.63
CA ARG A 102 -4.21 1.35 3.60
C ARG A 102 -2.69 1.39 3.68
N TYR A 103 -2.19 2.47 4.24
CA TYR A 103 -0.76 2.76 4.29
C TYR A 103 -0.31 2.91 5.74
N ALA A 104 0.88 2.42 6.07
CA ALA A 104 1.46 2.53 7.40
C ALA A 104 2.84 3.18 7.33
N VAL A 105 3.12 4.07 8.28
CA VAL A 105 4.39 4.82 8.35
C VAL A 105 5.17 4.37 9.58
N TYR A 106 6.29 3.70 9.32
CA TYR A 106 7.23 3.19 10.32
C TYR A 106 8.41 4.16 10.42
N VAL A 107 8.46 4.92 11.51
CA VAL A 107 9.58 5.82 11.80
C VAL A 107 10.36 5.28 12.98
N ILE A 108 11.68 5.21 12.78
CA ILE A 108 12.66 4.82 13.78
C ILE A 108 13.00 6.06 14.61
N ASN A 109 12.84 5.96 15.92
CA ASN A 109 13.20 7.02 16.86
C ASN A 109 14.72 7.09 17.10
N ASP A 110 15.17 8.06 17.90
CA ASP A 110 16.59 8.24 18.22
C ASP A 110 17.22 7.04 18.96
N SER A 111 16.41 6.17 19.57
CA SER A 111 16.87 4.92 20.20
C SER A 111 16.94 3.72 19.25
N GLY A 112 16.61 3.91 17.96
CA GLY A 112 16.63 2.84 16.97
C GLY A 112 15.37 1.95 17.00
N GLU A 113 14.36 2.32 17.79
CA GLU A 113 13.11 1.58 17.93
C GLU A 113 12.01 2.19 17.06
N VAL A 114 11.15 1.33 16.52
CA VAL A 114 9.92 1.76 15.86
C VAL A 114 8.88 2.11 16.93
N SER A 115 8.19 3.23 16.76
CA SER A 115 7.07 3.62 17.62
C SER A 115 6.07 2.47 17.81
N SER A 116 5.60 2.28 19.05
CA SER A 116 4.58 1.27 19.38
C SER A 116 3.23 1.54 18.73
N THR A 117 2.96 2.81 18.40
CA THR A 117 1.77 3.20 17.63
C THR A 117 2.21 3.61 16.24
N ILE A 118 1.87 2.76 15.26
CA ILE A 118 2.15 2.98 13.85
C ILE A 118 0.97 3.75 13.25
N PRO A 119 1.15 5.00 12.79
CA PRO A 119 0.08 5.74 12.15
C PRO A 119 -0.31 5.07 10.82
N THR A 120 -1.61 4.97 10.58
CA THR A 120 -2.18 4.39 9.37
C THR A 120 -3.06 5.41 8.63
N PHE A 121 -3.09 5.29 7.31
CA PHE A 121 -3.73 6.26 6.41
C PHE A 121 -4.51 5.56 5.31
N ASP A 122 -5.62 6.16 4.88
CA ASP A 122 -6.50 5.60 3.85
C ASP A 122 -6.03 5.93 2.43
N THR A 123 -5.10 6.89 2.29
CA THR A 123 -4.59 7.34 0.98
C THR A 123 -3.08 7.45 1.00
N TYR A 124 -2.47 7.16 -0.15
CA TYR A 124 -1.04 7.33 -0.37
C TYR A 124 -0.61 8.77 -0.11
N ASP A 125 -1.37 9.76 -0.58
CA ASP A 125 -1.06 11.19 -0.44
C ASP A 125 -0.99 11.66 1.01
N ALA A 126 -1.85 11.13 1.89
CA ALA A 126 -1.77 11.44 3.32
C ALA A 126 -0.55 10.76 3.94
N ALA A 127 -0.32 9.49 3.62
CA ALA A 127 0.79 8.71 4.17
C ALA A 127 2.16 9.25 3.76
N ILE A 128 2.34 9.64 2.49
CA ILE A 128 3.60 10.18 1.98
C ILE A 128 3.91 11.56 2.57
N ARG A 129 2.89 12.40 2.78
CA ARG A 129 3.08 13.70 3.44
C ARG A 129 3.55 13.51 4.87
N GLU A 130 2.93 12.57 5.60
CA GLU A 130 3.36 12.25 6.96
C GLU A 130 4.78 11.69 6.96
N PHE A 131 5.07 10.74 6.07
CA PHE A 131 6.41 10.14 5.94
C PHE A 131 7.48 11.21 5.67
N ILE A 132 7.23 12.13 4.74
CA ILE A 132 8.15 13.25 4.45
C ILE A 132 8.30 14.16 5.68
N SER A 133 7.19 14.49 6.33
CA SER A 133 7.16 15.38 7.51
C SER A 133 7.98 14.82 8.66
N GLN A 134 7.82 13.53 8.97
CA GLN A 134 8.52 12.88 10.08
C GLN A 134 9.98 12.57 9.77
N THR A 135 10.31 12.21 8.52
CA THR A 135 11.68 11.78 8.17
C THR A 135 12.58 12.91 7.68
N GLY A 136 12.01 14.08 7.36
CA GLY A 136 12.73 15.18 6.73
C GLY A 136 13.29 14.80 5.34
N MET A 137 12.70 13.81 4.67
CA MET A 137 13.14 13.36 3.34
C MET A 137 13.18 14.50 2.31
N ILE A 138 12.26 15.46 2.44
CA ILE A 138 12.20 16.68 1.64
C ILE A 138 12.05 17.85 2.61
N ASP A 139 12.84 18.90 2.41
CA ASP A 139 12.62 20.17 3.11
C ASP A 139 11.37 20.86 2.52
N LEU A 140 10.22 20.56 3.10
CA LEU A 140 8.93 21.13 2.70
C LEU A 140 8.88 22.65 2.86
N LYS A 141 9.66 23.23 3.79
CA LYS A 141 9.74 24.68 3.96
C LYS A 141 10.53 25.31 2.82
N ALA A 142 11.66 24.72 2.43
CA ALA A 142 12.41 25.18 1.26
C ALA A 142 11.64 24.95 -0.06
N ALA A 143 10.86 23.88 -0.16
CA ALA A 143 10.03 23.60 -1.33
C ALA A 143 8.85 24.60 -1.45
N ALA A 144 8.18 24.91 -0.33
CA ALA A 144 7.09 25.89 -0.29
C ALA A 144 7.58 27.34 -0.45
N ALA A 145 8.81 27.64 0.00
CA ALA A 145 9.43 28.96 -0.14
C ALA A 145 9.88 29.28 -1.58
N LYS A 146 9.85 28.32 -2.51
CA LYS A 146 10.15 28.61 -3.92
C LYS A 146 8.98 29.34 -4.56
N GLU A 147 9.13 30.66 -4.62
CA GLU A 147 8.24 31.56 -5.32
C GLU A 147 8.03 31.09 -6.77
N PRO A 148 6.79 30.88 -7.22
CA PRO A 148 6.55 30.37 -8.56
C PRO A 148 7.05 31.38 -9.60
N LEU A 149 7.60 30.85 -10.70
CA LEU A 149 8.30 31.62 -11.74
C LEU A 149 7.52 32.86 -12.17
N HIS A 150 6.21 32.75 -12.37
CA HIS A 150 5.35 33.86 -12.80
C HIS A 150 5.32 35.04 -11.80
N ILE A 151 5.46 34.78 -10.49
CA ILE A 151 5.55 35.84 -9.47
C ILE A 151 6.92 36.52 -9.52
N ARG A 152 8.00 35.76 -9.74
CA ARG A 152 9.35 36.30 -9.98
C ARG A 152 9.38 37.20 -11.22
N TRP A 153 8.79 36.75 -12.33
CA TRP A 153 8.69 37.54 -13.57
C TRP A 153 7.86 38.81 -13.39
N ARG A 154 6.70 38.72 -12.72
CA ARG A 154 5.85 39.89 -12.42
C ARG A 154 6.58 40.92 -11.56
N ARG A 155 7.31 40.48 -10.54
CA ARG A 155 8.11 41.37 -9.67
C ARG A 155 9.25 42.04 -10.45
N GLN A 156 9.94 41.31 -11.33
CA GLN A 156 10.97 41.89 -12.19
C GLN A 156 10.41 42.95 -13.15
N LEU A 157 9.26 42.68 -13.78
CA LEU A 157 8.58 43.63 -14.66
C LEU A 157 8.19 44.91 -13.91
N VAL A 158 7.53 44.80 -12.75
CA VAL A 158 7.16 45.96 -11.92
C VAL A 158 8.40 46.76 -11.51
N LYS A 159 9.48 46.08 -11.12
CA LYS A 159 10.73 46.74 -10.72
C LYS A 159 11.42 47.46 -11.89
N HIS A 160 11.26 46.96 -13.11
CA HIS A 160 11.79 47.60 -14.32
C HIS A 160 10.96 48.83 -14.70
N LEU A 161 9.62 48.72 -14.63
CA LEU A 161 8.70 49.82 -14.90
C LEU A 161 8.85 50.97 -13.89
N MET A 162 9.08 50.67 -12.61
CA MET A 162 9.32 51.67 -11.57
C MET A 162 10.70 52.33 -11.61
N LYS A 163 11.67 51.76 -12.36
CA LYS A 163 13.00 52.37 -12.57
C LYS A 163 13.07 53.25 -13.82
N GLY A 164 12.05 53.21 -14.67
CA GLY A 164 11.92 54.03 -15.87
C GLY A 164 11.08 55.30 -15.68
N MET A 165 10.66 55.58 -14.44
CA MET A 165 10.13 56.88 -13.98
C MET A 165 11.22 57.59 -13.18
#